data_AF-A0A7R9CB16-F1
#
_entry.id   AF-A0A7R9CB16-F1
#
_cell.length_a   1.000
_cell.length_b   1.000
_cell.length_c   1.000
_cell.angle_alpha   90.00
_cell.angle_beta   90.00
_cell.angle_gamma   90.00
#
_symmetry.space_group_name_H-M   'P 1'
#
loop_
_entity.id
_entity.type
_entity.pdbx_description
1 polymer ?
#
loop_
_entity_poly.entity_id
_entity_poly.type
_entity_poly.pdbx_seq_one_letter_code
_entity_poly.pdbx_strand_id
1 'polypeptide(L)'
;MAKRFVIGEMLLRDMADASRIDIDNTLWDQSTFLGRLKHFFWVTDPRTCIVSEGSLDEAKILVEQYRIGKEPPGTTLQQVVYAKKLYESAFHPDTGEKQNVFGRMSFQVPGGMAITGAMLQFYRTMPAVVFWQWVNQSFNALVNYTNRNAKSSLTPTQLGVAYVSASASALVTAIGCKTFWQKHASPIYQRYVPFAAVAAANCANIPLMRQTELINGVDVFDDKGNKLTESR
;
A
#
# COMPACT_ATOMS: atom_id res chain seq x y z
N MET A 1 -25.12 14.09 1.18
CA MET A 1 -24.40 15.33 1.53
C MET A 1 -23.36 15.00 2.61
N ALA A 2 -22.40 14.14 2.28
CA ALA A 2 -21.40 13.66 3.23
C ALA A 2 -20.27 14.69 3.33
N LYS A 3 -20.01 15.14 4.57
CA LYS A 3 -18.99 16.12 4.96
C LYS A 3 -17.72 15.96 4.11
N ARG A 4 -17.51 16.90 3.18
CA ARG A 4 -16.21 17.18 2.58
C ARG A 4 -15.22 17.26 3.74
N PHE A 5 -14.21 16.42 3.67
CA PHE A 5 -13.21 16.24 4.71
C PHE A 5 -12.57 17.60 4.99
N VAL A 6 -12.74 18.13 6.22
CA VAL A 6 -12.33 19.47 6.67
C VAL A 6 -10.83 19.75 6.39
N ILE A 7 -10.00 18.70 6.31
CA ILE A 7 -8.58 18.82 5.97
C ILE A 7 -8.36 19.20 4.49
N GLY A 8 -9.23 18.75 3.58
CA GLY A 8 -9.18 19.12 2.17
C GLY A 8 -9.55 20.59 1.93
N GLU A 9 -10.56 21.11 2.65
CA GLU A 9 -10.95 22.53 2.54
C GLU A 9 -9.96 23.49 3.22
N MET A 10 -9.29 23.06 4.30
CA MET A 10 -8.20 23.83 4.93
C MET A 10 -6.99 23.96 4.01
N LEU A 11 -6.56 22.87 3.37
CA LEU A 11 -5.45 22.87 2.39
C LEU A 11 -5.77 23.72 1.16
N LEU A 12 -7.00 23.65 0.66
CA LEU A 12 -7.42 24.44 -0.50
C LEU A 12 -7.52 25.94 -0.19
N ARG A 13 -7.73 26.31 1.08
CA ARG A 13 -7.68 27.71 1.53
C ARG A 13 -6.25 28.24 1.60
N ASP A 14 -5.30 27.44 2.07
CA ASP A 14 -3.89 27.85 2.15
C ASP A 14 -3.19 27.86 0.78
N MET A 15 -3.67 27.05 -0.19
CA MET A 15 -3.14 27.01 -1.57
C MET A 15 -3.87 27.94 -2.55
N ALA A 16 -4.91 28.66 -2.11
CA ALA A 16 -5.72 29.53 -2.97
C ALA A 16 -4.95 30.75 -3.51
N ASP A 17 -3.78 31.04 -2.97
CA ASP A 17 -2.93 32.20 -3.34
C ASP A 17 -1.70 31.81 -4.16
N ALA A 18 -1.57 30.53 -4.54
CA ALA A 18 -0.34 30.01 -5.15
C ALA A 18 -0.43 29.92 -6.69
N SER A 19 0.65 30.39 -7.33
CA SER A 19 1.10 29.99 -8.66
C SER A 19 0.90 28.48 -8.92
N ARG A 20 0.72 28.11 -10.20
CA ARG A 20 0.63 26.73 -10.73
C ARG A 20 1.32 25.71 -9.82
N ILE A 21 0.55 24.81 -9.19
CA ILE A 21 1.08 23.73 -8.35
C ILE A 21 1.99 22.83 -9.17
N ASP A 22 3.11 22.40 -8.59
CA ASP A 22 3.93 21.33 -9.12
C ASP A 22 3.21 19.98 -8.93
N ILE A 23 2.79 19.37 -10.04
CA ILE A 23 2.03 18.13 -10.04
C ILE A 23 2.89 16.89 -9.86
N ASP A 24 4.21 16.98 -10.04
CA ASP A 24 5.12 15.84 -9.94
C ASP A 24 5.64 15.67 -8.51
N ASN A 25 5.69 16.75 -7.73
CA ASN A 25 6.05 16.72 -6.32
C ASN A 25 4.86 16.45 -5.40
N THR A 26 5.15 16.00 -4.18
CA THR A 26 4.14 15.79 -3.13
C THR A 26 3.59 17.12 -2.65
N LEU A 27 2.28 17.19 -2.36
CA LEU A 27 1.64 18.41 -1.86
C LEU A 27 2.09 18.82 -0.44
N TRP A 28 2.71 17.90 0.31
CA TRP A 28 3.17 18.14 1.67
C TRP A 28 4.69 18.02 1.74
N ASP A 29 5.30 18.82 2.61
CA ASP A 29 6.73 18.75 2.88
C ASP A 29 7.15 17.39 3.44
N GLN A 30 7.93 16.65 2.66
CA GLN A 30 8.42 15.32 3.01
C GLN A 30 9.57 15.33 4.01
N SER A 31 10.17 16.49 4.34
CA SER A 31 11.19 16.59 5.39
C SER A 31 10.58 16.33 6.78
N THR A 32 9.31 16.70 6.96
CA THR A 32 8.60 16.55 8.23
C THR A 32 7.86 15.20 8.33
N PHE A 33 7.82 14.62 9.55
CA PHE A 33 7.02 13.42 9.80
C PHE A 33 5.54 13.63 9.49
N LEU A 34 4.97 14.77 9.91
CA LEU A 34 3.56 15.07 9.68
C LEU A 34 3.24 15.25 8.19
N GLY A 35 4.15 15.80 7.39
CA GLY A 35 3.95 15.92 5.94
C GLY A 35 3.95 14.56 5.26
N ARG A 36 4.91 13.67 5.60
CA ARG A 36 4.91 12.27 5.14
C ARG A 36 3.62 11.54 5.52
N LEU A 37 3.20 11.69 6.78
CA LEU A 37 1.97 11.06 7.28
C LEU A 37 0.72 11.52 6.51
N LYS A 38 0.58 12.83 6.29
CA LYS A 38 -0.52 13.41 5.50
C LYS A 38 -0.53 12.88 4.07
N HIS A 39 0.64 12.80 3.43
CA HIS A 39 0.78 12.25 2.09
C HIS A 39 0.32 10.79 2.03
N PHE A 40 0.83 9.92 2.91
CA PHE A 40 0.44 8.52 2.92
C PHE A 40 -1.05 8.32 3.19
N PHE A 41 -1.65 9.04 4.15
CA PHE A 41 -3.09 8.96 4.40
C PHE A 41 -3.94 9.40 3.19
N TRP A 42 -3.42 10.33 2.39
CA TRP A 42 -4.13 10.84 1.23
C TRP A 42 -4.07 9.89 0.05
N VAL A 43 -2.90 9.29 -0.24
CA VAL A 43 -2.73 8.30 -1.32
C VAL A 43 -3.43 6.97 -0.98
N THR A 44 -3.41 6.58 0.30
CA THR A 44 -4.01 5.31 0.78
C THR A 44 -5.50 5.43 1.13
N ASP A 45 -6.17 6.50 0.71
CA ASP A 45 -7.59 6.71 1.02
C ASP A 45 -8.46 5.63 0.36
N PRO A 46 -9.15 4.77 1.13
CA PRO A 46 -9.90 3.63 0.59
C PRO A 46 -11.10 4.06 -0.27
N ARG A 47 -11.54 5.32 -0.17
CA ARG A 47 -12.62 5.86 -1.02
C ARG A 47 -12.21 5.93 -2.49
N THR A 48 -10.92 5.90 -2.81
CA THR A 48 -10.48 5.86 -4.22
C THR A 48 -10.75 4.50 -4.86
N CYS A 49 -10.91 3.43 -4.07
CA CYS A 49 -11.19 2.08 -4.57
C CYS A 49 -12.60 1.94 -5.18
N ILE A 50 -13.55 2.81 -4.81
CA ILE A 50 -14.93 2.78 -5.32
C ILE A 50 -15.16 3.72 -6.52
N VAL A 51 -14.12 4.45 -6.95
CA VAL A 51 -14.18 5.34 -8.11
C VAL A 51 -14.17 4.50 -9.39
N SER A 52 -15.00 4.89 -10.36
CA SER A 52 -15.09 4.20 -11.65
C SER A 52 -13.80 4.31 -12.45
N GLU A 53 -13.54 3.31 -13.30
CA GLU A 53 -12.34 3.32 -14.13
C GLU A 53 -12.27 4.51 -15.08
N GLY A 54 -13.41 4.94 -15.63
CA GLY A 54 -13.48 6.11 -16.51
C GLY A 54 -13.07 7.41 -15.79
N SER A 55 -13.50 7.61 -14.55
CA SER A 55 -13.08 8.79 -13.77
C SER A 55 -11.59 8.75 -13.40
N LEU A 56 -11.00 7.56 -13.25
CA LEU A 56 -9.54 7.43 -13.07
C LEU A 56 -8.79 7.79 -14.35
N ASP A 57 -9.31 7.42 -15.52
CA ASP A 57 -8.71 7.77 -16.82
C ASP A 57 -8.84 9.27 -17.11
N GLU A 58 -9.99 9.88 -16.82
CA GLU A 58 -10.18 11.33 -16.90
C GLU A 58 -9.20 12.07 -15.99
N ALA A 59 -8.99 11.58 -14.76
CA ALA A 59 -8.01 12.14 -13.84
C ALA A 59 -6.58 12.04 -14.39
N LYS A 60 -6.21 10.91 -15.00
CA LYS A 60 -4.92 10.76 -15.68
C LYS A 60 -4.76 11.76 -16.82
N ILE A 61 -5.77 11.88 -17.69
CA ILE A 61 -5.75 12.84 -18.80
C ILE A 61 -5.55 14.26 -18.28
N LEU A 62 -6.29 14.65 -17.24
CA LEU A 62 -6.16 15.98 -16.66
C LEU A 62 -4.77 16.23 -16.05
N VAL A 63 -4.21 15.25 -15.34
CA VAL A 63 -2.85 15.33 -14.78
C VAL A 63 -1.81 15.48 -15.89
N GLU A 64 -1.91 14.70 -16.97
CA GLU A 64 -0.99 14.76 -18.11
C GLU A 64 -1.11 16.09 -18.87
N GLN A 65 -2.34 16.58 -19.11
CA GLN A 65 -2.59 17.88 -19.74
C GLN A 65 -2.07 19.03 -18.87
N TYR A 66 -2.27 18.95 -17.56
CA TYR A 66 -1.74 19.93 -16.61
C TYR A 66 -0.21 19.83 -16.51
N ARG A 67 0.43 18.69 -16.74
CA ARG A 67 1.91 18.65 -16.81
C ARG A 67 2.46 19.48 -17.98
N ILE A 68 1.73 19.57 -19.09
CA ILE A 68 2.16 20.26 -20.33
C ILE A 68 1.51 21.64 -20.54
N GLY A 69 0.74 22.17 -19.58
CA GLY A 69 0.10 23.47 -19.71
C GLY A 69 -1.09 23.51 -20.68
N LYS A 70 -1.75 22.36 -20.93
CA LYS A 70 -2.89 22.22 -21.85
C LYS A 70 -4.18 21.81 -21.15
N GLU A 71 -4.31 22.10 -19.85
CA GLU A 71 -5.55 21.83 -19.12
C GLU A 71 -6.73 22.62 -19.70
N PRO A 72 -7.98 22.10 -19.59
CA PRO A 72 -9.16 22.80 -20.05
C PRO A 72 -9.31 24.19 -19.42
N PRO A 73 -9.77 25.22 -20.17
CA PRO A 73 -10.02 26.54 -19.62
C PRO A 73 -11.02 26.48 -18.45
N GLY A 74 -10.70 27.17 -17.35
CA GLY A 74 -11.53 27.16 -16.14
C GLY A 74 -11.26 26.00 -15.18
N THR A 75 -10.22 25.20 -15.42
CA THR A 75 -9.77 24.18 -14.46
C THR A 75 -9.39 24.82 -13.13
N THR A 76 -10.07 24.40 -12.07
CA THR A 76 -9.84 24.88 -10.72
C THR A 76 -8.72 24.09 -10.03
N LEU A 77 -8.05 24.72 -9.07
CA LEU A 77 -7.05 24.08 -8.23
C LEU A 77 -7.56 22.78 -7.57
N GLN A 78 -8.82 22.79 -7.14
CA GLN A 78 -9.48 21.65 -6.49
C GLN A 78 -9.57 20.45 -7.43
N GLN A 79 -9.86 20.69 -8.71
CA GLN A 79 -9.92 19.64 -9.73
C GLN A 79 -8.54 19.05 -10.00
N VAL A 80 -7.51 19.88 -10.08
CA VAL A 80 -6.12 19.41 -10.27
C VAL A 80 -5.67 18.55 -9.08
N VAL A 81 -5.88 19.04 -7.86
CA VAL A 81 -5.51 18.29 -6.63
C VAL A 81 -6.28 16.98 -6.53
N TYR A 82 -7.57 16.97 -6.86
CA TYR A 82 -8.36 15.75 -6.84
C TYR A 82 -7.94 14.77 -7.94
N ALA A 83 -7.63 15.24 -9.14
CA ALA A 83 -7.12 14.41 -10.22
C ALA A 83 -5.75 13.81 -9.87
N LYS A 84 -4.84 14.58 -9.26
CA LYS A 84 -3.58 14.06 -8.71
C LYS A 84 -3.83 12.94 -7.70
N LYS A 85 -4.84 13.09 -6.83
CA LYS A 85 -5.21 12.04 -5.86
C LYS A 85 -5.59 10.74 -6.52
N LEU A 86 -6.49 10.83 -7.49
CA LEU A 86 -6.97 9.66 -8.22
C LEU A 86 -5.82 9.02 -8.99
N TYR A 87 -4.99 9.83 -9.63
CA TYR A 87 -3.81 9.37 -10.36
C TYR A 87 -2.82 8.61 -9.45
N GLU A 88 -2.35 9.23 -8.37
CA GLU A 88 -1.39 8.61 -7.44
C GLU A 88 -1.96 7.38 -6.73
N SER A 89 -3.28 7.31 -6.54
CA SER A 89 -3.91 6.16 -5.88
C SER A 89 -4.12 4.95 -6.77
N ALA A 90 -4.10 5.12 -8.10
CA ALA A 90 -4.55 4.11 -9.05
C ALA A 90 -3.55 3.78 -10.17
N PHE A 91 -2.53 4.62 -10.38
CA PHE A 91 -1.53 4.43 -11.43
C PHE A 91 -0.15 4.21 -10.83
N HIS A 92 0.61 3.32 -11.45
CA HIS A 92 1.96 3.01 -10.99
C HIS A 92 2.89 4.21 -11.26
N PRO A 93 3.69 4.68 -10.28
CA PRO A 93 4.49 5.89 -10.41
C PRO A 93 5.55 5.80 -11.52
N ASP A 94 6.18 4.63 -11.69
CA ASP A 94 7.22 4.44 -12.72
C ASP A 94 6.68 4.19 -14.14
N THR A 95 5.62 3.38 -14.30
CA THR A 95 5.14 2.97 -15.63
C THR A 95 3.97 3.82 -16.12
N GLY A 96 3.27 4.52 -15.22
CA GLY A 96 2.04 5.24 -15.52
C GLY A 96 0.85 4.33 -15.87
N GLU A 97 0.97 3.03 -15.66
CA GLU A 97 -0.06 2.04 -15.94
C GLU A 97 -1.07 1.94 -14.80
N LYS A 98 -2.33 1.66 -15.15
CA LYS A 98 -3.40 1.50 -14.16
C LYS A 98 -3.20 0.20 -13.37
N GLN A 99 -3.18 0.32 -12.06
CA GLN A 99 -3.02 -0.81 -11.14
C GLN A 99 -4.37 -1.51 -10.89
N ASN A 100 -4.30 -2.83 -10.69
CA ASN A 100 -5.44 -3.62 -10.23
C ASN A 100 -5.91 -3.10 -8.86
N VAL A 101 -7.22 -2.87 -8.70
CA VAL A 101 -7.81 -2.32 -7.47
C VAL A 101 -7.40 -3.08 -6.21
N PHE A 102 -7.30 -4.41 -6.27
CA PHE A 102 -6.94 -5.26 -5.13
C PHE A 102 -5.46 -5.16 -4.75
N GLY A 103 -4.60 -4.70 -5.67
CA GLY A 103 -3.18 -4.48 -5.42
C GLY A 103 -2.84 -3.04 -5.04
N ARG A 104 -3.78 -2.09 -5.13
CA ARG A 104 -3.55 -0.68 -4.78
C ARG A 104 -3.32 -0.55 -3.28
N MET A 105 -2.41 0.35 -2.89
CA MET A 105 -2.19 0.66 -1.48
C MET A 105 -3.46 1.16 -0.77
N SER A 106 -4.36 1.86 -1.49
CA SER A 106 -5.66 2.28 -0.93
C SER A 106 -6.59 1.12 -0.58
N PHE A 107 -6.43 -0.05 -1.20
CA PHE A 107 -7.22 -1.24 -0.91
C PHE A 107 -6.58 -2.13 0.17
N GLN A 108 -5.31 -1.91 0.51
CA GLN A 108 -4.58 -2.77 1.45
C GLN A 108 -5.27 -2.87 2.82
N VAL A 109 -5.69 -1.73 3.39
CA VAL A 109 -6.39 -1.71 4.67
C VAL A 109 -7.79 -2.36 4.56
N PRO A 110 -8.68 -1.95 3.62
CA PRO A 110 -9.97 -2.61 3.43
C PRO A 110 -9.86 -4.13 3.19
N GLY A 111 -9.00 -4.55 2.27
CA GLY A 111 -8.79 -5.96 1.92
C GLY A 111 -8.20 -6.75 3.08
N GLY A 112 -7.17 -6.21 3.74
CA GLY A 112 -6.56 -6.83 4.91
C GLY A 112 -7.54 -6.96 6.08
N MET A 113 -8.39 -5.95 6.32
CA MET A 113 -9.43 -6.00 7.34
C MET A 113 -10.50 -7.06 7.01
N ALA A 114 -10.93 -7.15 5.74
CA ALA A 114 -11.90 -8.16 5.31
C ALA A 114 -11.35 -9.58 5.49
N ILE A 115 -10.10 -9.83 5.05
CA ILE A 115 -9.43 -11.12 5.19
C ILE A 115 -9.21 -11.45 6.68
N THR A 116 -8.79 -10.47 7.49
CA THR A 116 -8.61 -10.66 8.94
C THR A 116 -9.94 -10.98 9.62
N GLY A 117 -11.01 -10.26 9.30
CA GLY A 117 -12.35 -10.56 9.82
C GLY A 117 -12.82 -11.95 9.43
N ALA A 118 -12.59 -12.34 8.17
CA ALA A 118 -12.92 -13.67 7.68
C ALA A 118 -12.10 -14.77 8.36
N MET A 119 -10.79 -14.54 8.58
CA MET A 119 -9.97 -15.39 9.41
C MET A 119 -10.61 -15.54 10.79
N LEU A 120 -10.87 -14.44 11.51
CA LEU A 120 -11.45 -14.51 12.87
C LEU A 120 -12.79 -15.25 12.94
N GLN A 121 -13.64 -15.11 11.92
CA GLN A 121 -14.97 -15.73 11.89
C GLN A 121 -14.93 -17.22 11.49
N PHE A 122 -14.13 -17.55 10.47
CA PHE A 122 -14.17 -18.84 9.78
C PHE A 122 -12.96 -19.75 10.08
N TYR A 123 -12.02 -19.37 10.97
CA TYR A 123 -10.83 -20.15 11.35
C TYR A 123 -11.07 -21.50 12.08
N ARG A 124 -12.25 -22.10 11.97
CA ARG A 124 -12.66 -23.19 12.88
C ARG A 124 -12.07 -24.55 12.53
N THR A 125 -11.88 -24.86 11.25
CA THR A 125 -11.36 -26.16 10.78
C THR A 125 -9.95 -26.02 10.19
N MET A 126 -9.19 -27.12 10.10
CA MET A 126 -7.85 -27.10 9.48
C MET A 126 -7.91 -26.73 7.98
N PRO A 127 -8.85 -27.25 7.16
CA PRO A 127 -8.99 -26.79 5.78
C PRO A 127 -9.27 -25.29 5.67
N ALA A 128 -10.11 -24.74 6.56
CA ALA A 128 -10.37 -23.30 6.59
C ALA A 128 -9.12 -22.49 6.97
N VAL A 129 -8.30 -22.98 7.92
CA VAL A 129 -7.00 -22.38 8.27
C VAL A 129 -6.12 -22.28 7.04
N VAL A 130 -5.97 -23.40 6.31
CA VAL A 130 -5.11 -23.46 5.12
C VAL A 130 -5.62 -22.51 4.04
N PHE A 131 -6.92 -22.56 3.75
CA PHE A 131 -7.55 -21.70 2.76
C PHE A 131 -7.36 -20.21 3.06
N TRP A 132 -7.67 -19.78 4.28
CA TRP A 132 -7.57 -18.35 4.62
C TRP A 132 -6.13 -17.86 4.72
N GLN A 133 -5.18 -18.70 5.13
CA GLN A 133 -3.76 -18.32 5.07
C GLN A 133 -3.29 -18.19 3.63
N TRP A 134 -3.69 -19.09 2.75
CA TRP A 134 -3.39 -18.98 1.32
C TRP A 134 -4.00 -17.69 0.72
N VAL A 135 -5.26 -17.37 1.02
CA VAL A 135 -5.89 -16.09 0.60
C VAL A 135 -5.09 -14.89 1.12
N ASN A 136 -4.73 -14.89 2.40
CA ASN A 136 -3.98 -13.79 3.02
C ASN A 136 -2.60 -13.61 2.37
N GLN A 137 -1.84 -14.68 2.14
CA GLN A 137 -0.53 -14.57 1.51
C GLN A 137 -0.64 -14.19 0.02
N SER A 138 -1.68 -14.65 -0.67
CA SER A 138 -1.93 -14.29 -2.07
C SER A 138 -2.23 -12.80 -2.20
N PHE A 139 -3.02 -12.26 -1.28
CA PHE A 139 -3.31 -10.83 -1.21
C PHE A 139 -2.04 -10.00 -0.96
N ASN A 140 -1.23 -10.38 0.03
CA ASN A 140 0.04 -9.69 0.32
C ASN A 140 1.03 -9.79 -0.87
N ALA A 141 1.10 -10.94 -1.55
CA ALA A 141 1.93 -11.10 -2.74
C ALA A 141 1.45 -10.21 -3.90
N LEU A 142 0.14 -10.07 -4.10
CA LEU A 142 -0.43 -9.18 -5.10
C LEU A 142 -0.10 -7.70 -4.80
N VAL A 143 -0.30 -7.26 -3.55
CA VAL A 143 0.05 -5.89 -3.13
C VAL A 143 1.54 -5.63 -3.34
N ASN A 144 2.41 -6.58 -2.95
CA ASN A 144 3.84 -6.45 -3.18
C ASN A 144 4.22 -6.41 -4.67
N TYR A 145 3.57 -7.22 -5.50
CA TYR A 145 3.78 -7.22 -6.95
C TYR A 145 3.37 -5.90 -7.57
N THR A 146 2.19 -5.38 -7.21
CA THR A 146 1.61 -4.17 -7.78
C THR A 146 2.36 -2.90 -7.37
N ASN A 147 2.98 -2.88 -6.18
CA ASN A 147 3.71 -1.72 -5.64
C ASN A 147 5.24 -1.91 -5.66
N ARG A 148 5.76 -2.93 -6.36
CA ARG A 148 7.21 -3.07 -6.54
C ARG A 148 7.71 -1.89 -7.37
N ASN A 149 8.90 -1.40 -7.05
CA ASN A 149 9.53 -0.39 -7.88
C ASN A 149 9.90 -1.01 -9.24
N ALA A 150 9.37 -0.45 -10.33
CA ALA A 150 9.53 -1.01 -11.68
C ALA A 150 10.96 -0.86 -12.21
N LYS A 151 11.75 0.03 -11.59
CA LYS A 151 13.17 0.26 -11.88
C LYS A 151 14.10 -0.50 -10.93
N SER A 152 13.57 -1.19 -9.92
CA SER A 152 14.36 -1.92 -8.91
C SER A 152 14.49 -3.42 -9.20
N SER A 153 15.50 -4.03 -8.58
CA SER A 153 15.96 -5.41 -8.74
C SER A 153 15.06 -6.49 -8.12
N LEU A 154 13.82 -6.19 -7.71
CA LEU A 154 12.90 -7.20 -7.18
C LEU A 154 12.46 -8.16 -8.29
N THR A 155 13.21 -9.26 -8.43
CA THR A 155 12.94 -10.27 -9.45
C THR A 155 11.65 -11.04 -9.11
N PRO A 156 10.89 -11.50 -10.12
CA PRO A 156 9.75 -12.39 -9.90
C PRO A 156 10.09 -13.59 -9.01
N THR A 157 11.32 -14.09 -9.11
CA THR A 157 11.86 -15.17 -8.27
C THR A 157 11.89 -14.79 -6.79
N GLN A 158 12.36 -13.60 -6.43
CA GLN A 158 12.40 -13.13 -5.04
C GLN A 158 10.99 -13.00 -4.45
N LEU A 159 10.05 -12.47 -5.23
CA LEU A 159 8.65 -12.40 -4.81
C LEU A 159 8.05 -13.80 -4.60
N GLY A 160 8.35 -14.75 -5.49
CA GLY A 160 7.92 -16.14 -5.37
C GLY A 160 8.49 -16.81 -4.12
N VAL A 161 9.79 -16.63 -3.85
CA VAL A 161 10.45 -17.15 -2.64
C VAL A 161 9.84 -16.54 -1.38
N ALA A 162 9.62 -15.21 -1.35
CA ALA A 162 8.98 -14.52 -0.24
C ALA A 162 7.56 -15.07 0.00
N TYR A 163 6.77 -15.25 -1.06
CA TYR A 163 5.42 -15.79 -0.98
C TYR A 163 5.37 -17.23 -0.45
N VAL A 164 6.21 -18.13 -0.98
CA VAL A 164 6.27 -19.53 -0.53
C VAL A 164 6.74 -19.61 0.92
N SER A 165 7.78 -18.86 1.28
CA SER A 165 8.35 -18.84 2.63
C SER A 165 7.36 -18.29 3.65
N ALA A 166 6.66 -17.19 3.31
CA ALA A 166 5.62 -16.61 4.15
C ALA A 166 4.43 -17.55 4.31
N SER A 167 4.01 -18.22 3.23
CA SER A 167 2.92 -19.22 3.26
C SER A 167 3.27 -20.42 4.12
N ALA A 168 4.45 -21.00 3.95
CA ALA A 168 4.92 -22.12 4.77
C ALA A 168 4.99 -21.71 6.26
N SER A 169 5.59 -20.55 6.57
CA SER A 169 5.71 -20.04 7.93
C SER A 169 4.35 -19.79 8.58
N ALA A 170 3.40 -19.20 7.82
CA ALA A 170 2.04 -18.97 8.29
C ALA A 170 1.31 -20.28 8.60
N LEU A 171 1.40 -21.26 7.71
CA LEU A 171 0.71 -22.55 7.85
C LEU A 171 1.28 -23.37 9.00
N VAL A 172 2.61 -23.48 9.10
CA VAL A 172 3.28 -24.19 10.20
C VAL A 172 2.88 -23.58 11.54
N THR A 173 2.92 -22.25 11.66
CA THR A 173 2.54 -21.56 12.88
C THR A 173 1.05 -21.72 13.18
N ALA A 174 0.18 -21.56 12.19
CA ALA A 174 -1.26 -21.68 12.37
C ALA A 174 -1.66 -23.08 12.83
N ILE A 175 -1.15 -24.12 12.19
CA ILE A 175 -1.44 -25.52 12.50
C ILE A 175 -0.84 -25.87 13.87
N GLY A 176 0.39 -25.45 14.14
CA GLY A 176 1.08 -25.66 15.42
C GLY A 176 0.35 -25.01 16.60
N CYS A 177 0.09 -23.70 16.51
CA CYS A 177 -0.66 -22.95 17.54
C CYS A 177 -2.06 -23.51 17.75
N LYS A 178 -2.76 -23.88 16.67
CA LYS A 178 -4.11 -24.47 16.78
C LYS A 178 -4.08 -25.81 17.52
N THR A 179 -3.18 -26.71 17.13
CA THR A 179 -3.07 -28.04 17.75
C THR A 179 -2.66 -27.95 19.22
N PHE A 180 -1.78 -26.99 19.55
CA PHE A 180 -1.34 -26.75 20.93
C PHE A 180 -2.45 -26.16 21.81
N TRP A 181 -3.08 -25.07 21.37
CA TRP A 181 -4.11 -24.37 22.16
C TRP A 181 -5.45 -25.11 22.23
N GLN A 182 -5.75 -26.00 21.28
CA GLN A 182 -6.89 -26.91 21.40
C GLN A 182 -6.81 -27.81 22.64
N LYS A 183 -5.59 -28.15 23.08
CA LYS A 183 -5.36 -29.04 24.23
C LYS A 183 -5.11 -28.29 25.54
N HIS A 184 -4.64 -27.04 25.47
CA HIS A 184 -4.09 -26.33 26.64
C HIS A 184 -4.73 -24.96 26.92
N ALA A 185 -5.65 -24.47 26.09
CA ALA A 185 -6.17 -23.12 26.23
C ALA A 185 -7.68 -23.01 25.99
N SER A 186 -8.28 -21.98 26.60
CA SER A 186 -9.69 -21.67 26.42
C SER A 186 -10.01 -21.27 24.96
N PRO A 187 -11.27 -21.38 24.52
CA PRO A 187 -11.68 -21.00 23.16
C PRO A 187 -11.35 -19.55 22.78
N ILE A 188 -11.16 -18.66 23.75
CA ILE A 188 -10.77 -17.27 23.52
C ILE A 188 -9.34 -17.20 22.96
N TYR A 189 -8.39 -17.93 23.55
CA TYR A 189 -7.00 -17.95 23.08
C TYR A 189 -6.85 -18.57 21.69
N GLN A 190 -7.70 -19.53 21.34
CA GLN A 190 -7.70 -20.15 20.01
C GLN A 190 -8.08 -19.15 18.89
N ARG A 191 -8.77 -18.05 19.20
CA ARG A 191 -9.06 -16.98 18.24
C ARG A 191 -7.81 -16.16 17.88
N TYR A 192 -6.72 -16.29 18.63
CA TYR A 192 -5.48 -15.57 18.36
C TYR A 192 -4.53 -16.31 17.39
N VAL A 193 -4.87 -17.53 16.95
CA VAL A 193 -4.07 -18.30 15.97
C VAL A 193 -3.76 -17.50 14.70
N PRO A 194 -4.73 -16.77 14.09
CA PRO A 194 -4.44 -15.96 12.91
C PRO A 194 -3.36 -14.90 13.17
N PHE A 195 -3.33 -14.29 14.36
CA PHE A 195 -2.33 -13.26 14.69
C PHE A 195 -0.93 -13.86 14.77
N ALA A 196 -0.76 -14.98 15.47
CA ALA A 196 0.53 -15.66 15.57
C ALA A 196 1.06 -16.06 14.19
N ALA A 197 0.18 -16.61 13.35
CA ALA A 197 0.52 -17.02 12.00
C ALA A 197 0.89 -15.85 11.07
N VAL A 198 0.14 -14.74 11.14
CA VAL A 198 0.45 -13.52 10.39
C VAL A 198 1.77 -12.89 10.86
N ALA A 199 2.03 -12.89 12.18
CA ALA A 199 3.30 -12.41 12.72
C ALA A 199 4.48 -13.23 12.20
N ALA A 200 4.41 -14.57 12.28
CA ALA A 200 5.44 -15.46 11.77
C ALA A 200 5.67 -15.29 10.25
N ALA A 201 4.58 -15.12 9.49
CA ALA A 201 4.66 -14.86 8.06
C ALA A 201 5.41 -13.55 7.75
N ASN A 202 5.11 -12.47 8.49
CA ASN A 202 5.80 -11.19 8.31
C ASN A 202 7.27 -11.26 8.71
N CYS A 203 7.62 -12.02 9.76
CA CYS A 203 9.01 -12.28 10.13
C CYS A 203 9.81 -12.97 9.01
N ALA A 204 9.17 -13.81 8.19
CA ALA A 204 9.80 -14.41 7.02
C ALA A 204 9.77 -13.48 5.80
N ASN A 205 8.65 -12.82 5.54
CA ASN A 205 8.41 -12.03 4.34
C ASN A 205 9.27 -10.75 4.28
N ILE A 206 9.32 -9.98 5.37
CA ILE A 206 10.00 -8.67 5.39
C ILE A 206 11.49 -8.80 5.04
N PRO A 207 12.28 -9.68 5.69
CA PRO A 207 13.69 -9.85 5.34
C PRO A 207 13.89 -10.29 3.89
N LEU A 208 13.03 -11.18 3.37
CA LEU A 208 13.14 -11.67 1.98
C LEU A 208 12.82 -10.57 0.97
N MET A 209 11.78 -9.76 1.21
CA MET A 209 11.42 -8.63 0.36
C MET A 209 12.44 -7.51 0.42
N ARG A 210 13.13 -7.35 1.55
CA ARG A 210 14.13 -6.30 1.79
C ARG A 210 15.57 -6.82 1.68
N GLN A 211 15.78 -8.05 1.19
CA GLN A 211 17.09 -8.70 1.21
C GLN A 211 18.15 -7.93 0.41
N THR A 212 17.75 -7.26 -0.68
CA THR A 212 18.67 -6.45 -1.49
C THR A 212 19.22 -5.28 -0.66
N GLU A 213 18.35 -4.59 0.07
CA GLU A 213 18.72 -3.47 0.95
C GLU A 213 19.58 -3.95 2.13
N LEU A 214 19.29 -5.15 2.66
CA LEU A 214 20.04 -5.74 3.76
C LEU A 214 21.45 -6.24 3.35
N ILE A 215 21.60 -6.75 2.14
CA ILE A 215 22.86 -7.33 1.64
C ILE A 215 23.74 -6.27 0.97
N ASN A 216 23.14 -5.42 0.14
CA ASN A 216 23.86 -4.44 -0.67
C ASN A 216 23.90 -3.05 -0.01
N GLY A 217 23.12 -2.82 1.05
CA GLY A 217 23.00 -1.51 1.67
C GLY A 217 22.01 -0.61 0.95
N VAL A 218 21.87 0.61 1.47
CA VAL A 218 21.06 1.68 0.90
C VAL A 218 21.93 2.89 0.62
N ASP A 219 21.56 3.66 -0.41
CA ASP A 219 22.23 4.91 -0.77
C ASP A 219 22.01 5.96 0.32
N VAL A 220 23.11 6.56 0.78
CA VAL A 220 23.12 7.66 1.76
C VAL A 220 23.40 8.95 1.02
N PHE A 221 22.54 9.96 1.22
CA PHE A 221 22.64 11.27 0.58
C PHE A 221 22.92 12.36 1.63
N ASP A 222 23.60 13.43 1.21
CA ASP A 222 23.73 14.65 2.02
C ASP A 222 22.46 15.52 1.95
N ASP A 223 22.42 16.60 2.74
CA ASP A 223 21.31 17.56 2.77
C ASP A 223 21.08 18.28 1.42
N LYS A 224 22.03 18.16 0.48
CA LYS A 224 21.98 18.74 -0.87
C LYS A 224 21.58 17.71 -1.93
N GLY A 225 21.27 16.46 -1.54
CA GLY A 225 20.87 15.38 -2.44
C GLY A 225 22.03 14.71 -3.19
N ASN A 226 23.29 14.95 -2.80
CA ASN A 226 24.44 14.27 -3.38
C ASN A 226 24.63 12.91 -2.70
N LYS A 227 24.83 11.84 -3.50
CA LYS A 227 25.15 10.51 -2.97
C LYS A 227 26.51 10.56 -2.29
N LEU A 228 26.54 10.30 -0.98
CA LEU A 228 27.75 10.28 -0.16
C LEU A 228 28.42 8.90 -0.19
N THR A 229 27.66 7.87 0.15
CA THR A 229 28.15 6.49 0.28
C THR A 229 26.97 5.52 0.26
N GLU A 230 27.26 4.23 0.28
CA GLU A 230 26.31 3.18 0.62
C GLU A 230 26.48 2.81 2.09
N SER A 231 25.40 2.42 2.77
CA SER A 231 25.36 2.14 4.22
C SER A 231 26.14 0.88 4.68
N ARG A 232 27.10 0.40 3.88
CA ARG A 232 27.81 -0.87 4.10
C ARG A 232 29.11 -0.72 4.86
#